data_AF-A0A2V8CHU0-F1
#
_entry.id   AF-A0A2V8CHU0-F1
#
_cell.length_a   1.000
_cell.length_b   1.000
_cell.length_c   1.000
_cell.angle_alpha   90.00
_cell.angle_beta   90.00
_cell.angle_gamma   90.00
#
_symmetry.space_group_name_H-M   'P 1'
#
loop_
_entity.id
_entity.type
_entity.pdbx_description
1 polymer ?
#
loop_
_entity_poly.entity_id
_entity_poly.type
_entity_poly.pdbx_seq_one_letter_code
_entity_poly.pdbx_strand_id
1 'polypeptide(L)'
;DYAASRLTAWVAPVVVPRSSIFARTVGPANAAVVTGAHSGETGIFGIGAGGDATSVAVLSDLMAIARDRAAIVPAPVLATQFELQPSDFEPISDFPLRTSDFVLRTSDVELSSIALTEAV
;
A
#
# COMPACT_ATOMS: atom_id res chain seq x y z
N ASP A 1 -3.48 -1.58 25.31
CA ASP A 1 -2.03 -1.45 25.37
C ASP A 1 -1.52 -1.07 23.98
N TYR A 2 -1.55 0.22 23.66
CA TYR A 2 -1.21 0.78 22.33
C TYR A 2 0.18 1.42 22.30
N ALA A 3 0.97 1.24 23.36
CA ALA A 3 2.15 2.06 23.66
C ALA A 3 3.35 1.84 22.72
N ALA A 4 3.28 0.93 21.74
CA ALA A 4 4.30 0.81 20.69
C ALA A 4 3.76 0.09 19.45
N SER A 5 2.73 0.63 18.79
CA SER A 5 2.34 0.13 17.47
C SER A 5 3.35 0.65 16.43
N ARG A 6 4.27 -0.22 15.98
CA ARG A 6 5.23 0.12 14.91
C ARG A 6 4.52 0.07 13.55
N LEU A 7 4.43 1.21 12.87
CA LEU A 7 3.99 1.29 11.48
C LEU A 7 5.20 1.13 10.55
N THR A 8 5.10 0.26 9.56
CA THR A 8 6.11 0.10 8.51
C THR A 8 5.50 0.38 7.15
N ALA A 9 6.20 1.14 6.31
CA ALA A 9 5.79 1.43 4.94
C ALA A 9 7.02 1.43 4.03
N TRP A 10 6.88 0.84 2.84
CA TRP A 10 7.93 0.77 1.82
C TRP A 10 7.31 0.51 0.45
N VAL A 11 8.07 0.80 -0.61
CA VAL A 11 7.69 0.52 -1.99
C VAL A 11 8.88 -0.09 -2.70
N ALA A 12 8.70 -1.27 -3.31
CA ALA A 12 9.69 -1.89 -4.17
C ALA A 12 9.00 -2.80 -5.21
N PRO A 13 9.65 -3.10 -6.35
CA PRO A 13 9.19 -4.15 -7.25
C PRO A 13 9.19 -5.52 -6.55
N VAL A 14 8.14 -6.32 -6.74
CA VAL A 14 7.99 -7.66 -6.13
C VAL A 14 7.40 -8.64 -7.14
N VAL A 15 7.91 -9.87 -7.18
CA VAL A 15 7.32 -10.97 -7.94
C VAL A 15 6.08 -11.47 -7.22
N VAL A 16 4.95 -11.51 -7.92
CA VAL A 16 3.67 -12.00 -7.38
C VAL A 16 3.20 -13.26 -8.14
N PRO A 17 2.54 -14.23 -7.48
CA PRO A 17 1.97 -15.39 -8.16
C PRO A 17 0.99 -14.94 -9.26
N ARG A 18 1.01 -15.62 -10.42
CA ARG A 18 0.08 -15.31 -11.53
C ARG A 18 -1.40 -15.42 -11.15
N SER A 19 -1.73 -16.24 -10.14
CA SER A 19 -3.07 -16.37 -9.58
C SER A 19 -3.47 -15.23 -8.66
N SER A 20 -2.55 -14.35 -8.24
CA SER A 20 -2.82 -13.22 -7.36
C SER A 20 -3.58 -12.10 -8.07
N ILE A 21 -4.36 -11.32 -7.32
CA ILE A 21 -5.05 -10.14 -7.84
C ILE A 21 -4.07 -9.08 -8.37
N PHE A 22 -2.89 -8.97 -7.76
CA PHE A 22 -1.85 -8.04 -8.21
C PHE A 22 -1.32 -8.40 -9.59
N ALA A 23 -1.22 -9.70 -9.93
CA ALA A 23 -0.82 -10.14 -11.26
C ALA A 23 -1.86 -9.85 -12.35
N ARG A 24 -3.14 -9.72 -11.97
CA ARG A 24 -4.26 -9.41 -12.88
C ARG A 24 -4.56 -7.91 -12.97
N THR A 25 -3.96 -7.10 -12.11
CA THR A 25 -4.16 -5.65 -12.09
C THR A 25 -3.28 -5.03 -13.17
N VAL A 26 -3.90 -4.60 -14.27
CA VAL A 26 -3.20 -4.10 -15.46
C VAL A 26 -3.77 -2.76 -15.93
N GLY A 27 -2.98 -2.03 -16.73
CA GLY A 27 -3.37 -0.70 -17.21
C GLY A 27 -3.45 0.31 -16.06
N PRO A 28 -4.43 1.24 -16.07
CA PRO A 28 -4.57 2.28 -15.04
C PRO A 28 -5.33 1.79 -13.78
N ALA A 29 -5.57 0.49 -13.65
CA ALA A 29 -6.23 -0.08 -12.48
C ALA A 29 -5.25 -0.22 -11.30
N ASN A 30 -5.76 0.01 -10.09
CA ASN A 30 -5.06 -0.22 -8.84
C ASN A 30 -5.80 -1.27 -8.01
N ALA A 31 -5.04 -1.96 -7.16
CA ALA A 31 -5.55 -2.95 -6.22
C ALA A 31 -4.91 -2.74 -4.85
N ALA A 32 -5.72 -2.75 -3.80
CA ALA A 32 -5.29 -2.73 -2.41
C ALA A 32 -5.94 -3.89 -1.66
N VAL A 33 -5.17 -4.50 -0.76
CA VAL A 33 -5.66 -5.58 0.11
C VAL A 33 -5.38 -5.15 1.55
N VAL A 34 -6.42 -5.15 2.37
CA VAL A 34 -6.36 -4.77 3.79
C VAL A 34 -6.75 -5.98 4.62
N THR A 35 -5.87 -6.40 5.53
CA THR A 35 -6.12 -7.52 6.44
C THR A 35 -6.37 -6.99 7.84
N GLY A 36 -7.55 -7.28 8.39
CA GLY A 36 -7.91 -6.95 9.76
C GLY A 36 -8.10 -8.19 10.62
N ALA A 37 -7.81 -8.08 11.92
CA ALA A 37 -7.90 -9.19 12.87
C ALA A 37 -9.28 -9.87 12.90
N HIS A 38 -10.34 -9.11 12.65
CA HIS A 38 -11.72 -9.59 12.67
C HIS A 38 -12.42 -9.49 11.30
N SER A 39 -11.97 -8.59 10.41
CA SER A 39 -12.54 -8.44 9.07
C SER A 39 -12.00 -9.46 8.06
N GLY A 40 -10.89 -10.14 8.39
CA GLY A 40 -10.16 -10.95 7.41
C GLY A 40 -9.56 -10.07 6.32
N GLU A 41 -9.41 -10.66 5.12
CA GLU A 41 -8.87 -10.01 3.93
C GLU A 41 -9.96 -9.26 3.16
N THR A 42 -9.78 -7.95 2.98
CA THR A 42 -10.66 -7.08 2.19
C THR A 42 -9.91 -6.50 1.01
N GLY A 43 -10.46 -6.68 -0.19
CA GLY A 43 -9.90 -6.14 -1.44
C GLY A 43 -10.62 -4.88 -1.91
N ILE A 44 -9.86 -3.89 -2.38
CA ILE A 44 -10.35 -2.67 -3.02
C ILE A 44 -9.70 -2.57 -4.39
N PHE A 45 -10.52 -2.52 -5.45
CA PHE A 45 -10.06 -2.61 -6.84
C PHE A 45 -10.78 -1.59 -7.72
N GLY A 46 -10.09 -1.01 -8.70
CA GLY A 46 -10.71 -0.10 -9.66
C GLY A 46 -9.70 0.73 -10.44
N ILE A 47 -10.19 1.63 -11.29
CA ILE A 47 -9.34 2.60 -12.00
C ILE A 47 -8.82 3.60 -10.98
N GLY A 48 -7.49 3.64 -10.80
CA GLY A 48 -6.84 4.47 -9.80
C GLY A 48 -6.23 5.77 -10.33
N ALA A 49 -6.23 5.95 -11.65
CA ALA A 49 -5.66 7.12 -12.31
C ALA A 49 -6.44 7.49 -13.58
N GLY A 50 -6.41 8.78 -13.93
CA GLY A 50 -7.10 9.34 -15.09
C GLY A 50 -8.06 10.46 -14.69
N GLY A 51 -8.41 11.33 -15.64
CA GLY A 51 -9.26 12.50 -15.41
C GLY A 51 -10.55 12.15 -14.69
N ASP A 52 -11.34 11.23 -15.27
CA ASP A 52 -12.65 10.85 -14.72
C ASP A 52 -12.53 10.20 -13.34
N ALA A 53 -11.60 9.24 -13.17
CA ALA A 53 -11.42 8.51 -11.92
C ALA A 53 -10.98 9.44 -10.77
N THR A 54 -10.02 10.32 -11.04
CA THR A 54 -9.55 11.30 -10.06
C THR A 54 -10.61 12.39 -9.80
N SER A 55 -11.35 12.83 -10.82
CA SER A 55 -12.45 13.79 -10.65
C SER A 55 -13.56 13.26 -9.76
N VAL A 56 -13.91 11.97 -9.87
CA VAL A 56 -14.92 11.35 -8.99
C VAL A 56 -14.43 11.33 -7.53
N ALA A 57 -13.15 11.05 -7.28
CA ALA A 57 -12.59 11.11 -5.92
C ALA A 57 -12.68 12.52 -5.31
N VAL A 58 -12.35 13.55 -6.10
CA VAL A 58 -12.50 14.95 -5.65
C VAL A 58 -13.97 15.30 -5.37
N LEU A 59 -14.88 14.89 -6.26
CA LEU A 59 -16.30 15.15 -6.10
C LEU A 59 -16.90 14.42 -4.89
N SER A 60 -16.47 13.19 -4.60
CA SER A 60 -16.94 12.45 -3.43
C SER A 60 -16.57 13.14 -2.12
N ASP A 61 -15.35 13.67 -2.03
CA ASP A 61 -14.91 14.42 -0.85
C ASP A 61 -15.71 15.71 -0.70
N LEU A 62 -15.95 16.43 -1.80
CA LEU A 62 -16.78 17.62 -1.79
C LEU A 62 -18.22 17.32 -1.31
N MET A 63 -18.79 16.21 -1.76
CA MET A 63 -20.10 15.75 -1.29
C MET A 63 -20.08 15.37 0.20
N ALA A 64 -19.02 14.73 0.69
CA ALA A 64 -18.88 14.39 2.10
C ALA A 64 -18.84 15.67 2.97
N ILE A 65 -18.05 16.67 2.57
CA ILE A 65 -17.97 17.97 3.25
C ILE A 65 -19.32 18.71 3.20
N ALA A 66 -19.99 18.73 2.05
CA ALA A 66 -21.28 19.38 1.90
C ALA A 66 -22.35 18.74 2.79
N ARG A 67 -22.37 17.40 2.89
CA ARG A 67 -23.29 16.67 3.78
C ARG A 67 -23.01 16.94 5.25
N ASP A 68 -21.75 16.95 5.65
CA ASP A 68 -21.33 17.27 7.02
C ASP A 68 -21.84 18.65 7.44
N ARG A 69 -21.65 19.67 6.58
CA ARG A 69 -22.13 21.04 6.84
C ARG A 69 -23.64 21.21 6.77
N ALA A 70 -24.34 20.38 6.01
CA ALA A 70 -25.79 20.42 5.87
C ALA A 70 -26.52 19.66 6.99
N ALA A 71 -25.81 18.93 7.84
CA ALA A 71 -26.41 18.10 8.87
C ALA A 71 -26.92 18.96 10.04
N ILE A 72 -28.23 18.88 10.32
CA ILE A 72 -28.89 19.55 11.47
C ILE A 72 -28.45 18.93 12.81
N VAL A 73 -28.12 17.63 12.78
CA VAL A 73 -27.46 16.89 13.84
C VAL A 73 -26.02 16.69 13.38
N PRO A 74 -24.98 16.95 14.19
CA PRO A 74 -23.60 16.82 13.74
C PRO A 74 -23.38 15.42 13.13
N ALA A 75 -22.89 15.36 11.90
CA ALA A 75 -22.45 14.08 11.35
C ALA A 75 -21.31 13.54 12.24
N PRO A 76 -21.09 12.22 12.31
CA PRO A 76 -19.90 11.69 12.98
C PRO A 76 -18.68 12.42 12.41
N VAL A 77 -17.84 12.97 13.30
CA VAL A 77 -16.65 13.73 12.89
C VAL A 77 -15.75 12.78 12.09
N LEU A 78 -15.81 12.89 10.76
CA LEU A 78 -14.95 12.16 9.84
C LEU A 78 -13.55 12.78 9.76
N ALA A 79 -13.40 14.00 10.28
CA ALA A 79 -12.13 14.70 10.39
C ALA A 79 -11.39 14.27 11.66
N THR A 80 -10.82 13.07 11.65
CA THR A 80 -9.67 12.82 12.52
C THR A 80 -8.53 13.65 11.94
N GLN A 81 -8.04 14.65 12.67
CA GLN A 81 -6.82 15.36 12.32
C GLN A 81 -5.64 14.39 12.50
N PHE A 82 -5.45 13.51 11.53
CA PHE A 82 -4.36 12.57 11.50
C PHE A 82 -3.17 13.28 10.85
N GLU A 83 -2.37 13.94 11.69
CA GLU A 83 -1.09 14.50 11.29
C GLU A 83 -0.01 13.42 11.47
N LEU A 84 0.52 12.93 10.35
CA LEU A 84 1.78 12.20 10.34
C LEU A 84 2.91 13.23 10.40
N GLN A 85 3.68 13.27 11.49
CA GLN A 85 4.86 14.12 11.52
C GLN A 85 6.02 13.39 10.83
N PRO A 86 6.70 14.02 9.86
CA PRO A 86 7.85 13.40 9.18
C PRO A 86 8.98 12.94 10.13
N SER A 87 9.05 13.52 11.33
CA SER A 87 9.97 13.14 12.40
C SER A 87 9.69 11.78 13.02
N ASP A 88 8.51 11.20 12.79
CA ASP A 88 8.11 9.90 13.35
C ASP A 88 8.62 8.72 12.51
N PHE A 89 9.25 9.01 11.36
CA PHE A 89 9.75 7.98 10.44
C PHE A 89 11.25 7.76 10.64
N GLU A 90 11.59 6.56 11.10
CA GLU A 90 12.96 6.05 11.05
C GLU A 90 13.20 5.31 9.73
N PRO A 91 14.31 5.59 9.00
CA PRO A 91 14.66 4.82 7.82
C PRO A 91 14.81 3.33 8.15
N ILE A 92 14.12 2.48 7.38
CA ILE A 92 14.29 1.03 7.48
C ILE A 92 15.57 0.67 6.71
N SER A 93 16.64 0.34 7.43
CA SER A 93 17.95 -0.01 6.85
C SER A 93 18.06 -1.48 6.43
N ASP A 94 17.24 -2.36 7.01
CA ASP A 94 17.27 -3.80 6.76
C ASP A 94 15.92 -4.25 6.20
N PHE A 95 15.86 -4.45 4.89
CA PHE A 95 14.69 -4.98 4.20
C PHE A 95 14.95 -6.45 3.87
N PRO A 96 14.40 -7.41 4.63
CA PRO A 96 14.51 -8.82 4.27
C PRO A 96 13.70 -9.05 3.00
N LEU A 97 14.35 -8.94 1.85
CA LEU A 97 13.86 -9.53 0.61
C LEU A 97 13.74 -11.02 0.90
N ARG A 98 12.51 -11.54 1.03
CA ARG A 98 12.27 -12.97 1.10
C ARG A 98 12.69 -13.55 -0.25
N THR A 99 13.93 -14.02 -0.34
CA THR A 99 14.69 -14.35 -1.56
C THR A 99 14.17 -15.59 -2.30
N SER A 100 13.06 -16.18 -1.87
CA SER A 100 12.66 -17.53 -2.27
C SER A 100 12.43 -17.71 -3.77
N ASP A 101 12.14 -16.65 -4.55
CA ASP A 101 11.82 -16.75 -5.98
C ASP A 101 12.31 -15.56 -6.83
N PHE A 102 13.51 -15.02 -6.57
CA PHE A 102 14.06 -13.97 -7.45
C PHE A 102 14.72 -14.59 -8.69
N VAL A 103 14.15 -14.36 -9.88
CA VAL A 103 14.79 -14.73 -11.15
C VAL A 103 15.66 -13.56 -11.60
N LEU A 104 16.97 -13.64 -11.34
CA LEU A 104 17.95 -12.74 -11.94
C LEU A 104 18.14 -13.12 -13.42
N ARG A 105 17.68 -12.28 -14.35
CA ARG A 105 18.13 -12.33 -15.75
C ARG A 105 19.30 -11.36 -15.91
N THR A 106 20.52 -11.89 -15.92
CA THR A 106 21.70 -11.15 -16.38
C THR A 106 21.86 -11.41 -17.87
N SER A 107 22.09 -10.36 -18.68
CA SER A 107 22.28 -10.52 -20.13
C SER A 107 23.73 -10.60 -20.56
N ASP A 108 24.72 -10.22 -19.73
CA ASP A 108 26.17 -10.30 -20.03
C ASP A 108 27.02 -10.02 -18.78
N VAL A 109 26.89 -10.81 -17.71
CA VAL A 109 27.77 -10.67 -16.51
C VAL A 109 28.29 -12.04 -16.09
N GLU A 110 29.61 -12.25 -16.22
CA GLU A 110 30.30 -13.36 -15.56
C GLU A 110 30.21 -13.16 -14.04
N LEU A 111 29.39 -13.98 -13.39
CA LEU A 111 29.29 -14.02 -11.93
C LEU A 111 30.48 -14.81 -11.38
N SER A 112 31.61 -14.14 -11.13
CA SER A 112 32.65 -14.69 -10.27
C SER A 112 32.19 -14.63 -8.80
N SER A 113 31.69 -15.76 -8.31
CA SER A 113 31.54 -16.10 -6.88
C SER A 113 30.79 -15.07 -6.01
N ILE A 114 29.46 -15.13 -5.99
CA ILE A 114 28.69 -14.63 -4.84
C ILE A 114 28.60 -15.78 -3.81
N ALA A 115 29.33 -15.65 -2.71
CA ALA A 115 29.16 -16.52 -1.55
C ALA A 115 27.85 -16.14 -0.85
N LEU A 116 26.87 -17.03 -0.92
CA LEU A 116 25.68 -16.98 -0.08
C LEU A 116 26.08 -17.39 1.34
N THR A 117 26.20 -16.43 2.25
CA THR A 117 26.25 -16.73 3.68
C THR A 117 24.82 -16.89 4.16
N GLU A 118 24.43 -18.13 4.50
CA GLU A 118 23.19 -18.41 5.23
C GLU A 118 23.26 -17.75 6.61
N ALA A 119 22.27 -16.90 6.92
CA ALA A 119 22.01 -16.47 8.29
C ALA A 119 21.04 -17.48 8.92
N VAL A 120 21.53 -18.19 9.93
CA VAL A 120 20.78 -19.07 10.85
C VAL A 120 19.87 -18.23 11.74
#